data_AF-A0A485CXC2-F1
#
_entry.id   AF-A0A485CXC2-F1
#
_cell.length_a   1.000
_cell.length_b   1.000
_cell.length_c   1.000
_cell.angle_alpha   90.00
_cell.angle_beta   90.00
_cell.angle_gamma   90.00
#
_symmetry.space_group_name_H-M   'P 1'
#
loop_
_entity.id
_entity.type
_entity.pdbx_description
1 polymer ?
#
loop_
_entity_poly.entity_id
_entity_poly.type
_entity_poly.pdbx_seq_one_letter_code
_entity_poly.pdbx_strand_id
1 'polypeptide(L)'
;MKKPEYRYESGEPNEIKQRRIASRVQHQINVQFMQNEEDHHLARTIGKGLEFIDTNHASDNWFLQLECFDPHEPFFVPEKYLKMYGIDDPAQFDGWPPYYFVTETAERKSVIQKYYMALLTMVDTYVGKVLDYMDRYDLWRDTMLIVNTDHGFSARRARMVGEKYYAAV
;
A
#
# COMPACT_ATOMS: atom_id res chain seq x y z
N MET A 1 15.83 -21.98 -4.13
CA MET A 1 14.73 -22.00 -3.13
C MET A 1 13.55 -22.80 -3.69
N LYS A 2 12.88 -23.62 -2.88
CA LYS A 2 11.59 -24.22 -3.28
C LYS A 2 10.53 -23.12 -3.33
N LYS A 3 9.68 -23.08 -4.37
CA LYS A 3 8.59 -22.11 -4.47
C LYS A 3 7.58 -22.36 -3.34
N PRO A 4 7.10 -21.31 -2.65
CA PRO A 4 6.07 -21.48 -1.62
C PRO A 4 4.77 -22.00 -2.26
N GLU A 5 4.08 -22.90 -1.58
CA GLU A 5 2.75 -23.34 -1.98
C GLU A 5 1.71 -22.35 -1.47
N TYR A 6 0.89 -21.82 -2.38
CA TYR A 6 -0.19 -20.91 -2.04
C TYR A 6 -1.53 -21.57 -2.33
N ARG A 7 -2.38 -21.72 -1.32
CA ARG A 7 -3.74 -22.26 -1.46
C ARG A 7 -4.73 -21.10 -1.59
N TYR A 8 -5.33 -20.97 -2.77
CA TYR A 8 -6.34 -19.97 -3.07
C TYR A 8 -7.67 -20.65 -3.42
N GLU A 9 -8.68 -20.48 -2.56
CA GLU A 9 -10.04 -20.94 -2.82
C GLU A 9 -10.90 -19.74 -3.22
N SER A 10 -11.53 -19.83 -4.40
CA SER A 10 -12.48 -18.82 -4.87
C SER A 10 -13.52 -19.42 -5.82
N GLY A 11 -14.61 -18.70 -6.08
CA GLY A 11 -15.58 -19.05 -7.12
C GLY A 11 -15.14 -18.70 -8.55
N GLU A 12 -13.93 -18.15 -8.74
CA GLU A 12 -13.47 -17.62 -10.02
C GLU A 12 -13.10 -18.74 -11.03
N PRO A 13 -13.11 -18.43 -12.35
CA PRO A 13 -12.55 -19.31 -13.37
C PRO A 13 -11.11 -19.74 -13.08
N ASN A 14 -10.75 -20.97 -13.49
CA ASN A 14 -9.45 -21.56 -13.16
C ASN A 14 -8.26 -20.71 -13.65
N GLU A 15 -8.37 -20.07 -14.82
CA GLU A 15 -7.32 -19.20 -15.35
C GLU A 15 -7.02 -18.01 -14.42
N ILE A 16 -8.07 -17.36 -13.90
CA ILE A 16 -7.94 -16.25 -12.95
C ILE A 16 -7.30 -16.74 -11.65
N LYS A 17 -7.71 -17.92 -11.16
CA LYS A 17 -7.12 -18.55 -9.98
C LYS A 17 -5.62 -18.78 -10.15
N GLN A 18 -5.19 -19.37 -11.27
CA GLN A 18 -3.77 -19.63 -11.53
C GLN A 18 -2.96 -18.34 -11.58
N ARG A 19 -3.48 -17.28 -12.21
CA ARG A 19 -2.84 -15.96 -12.23
C ARG A 19 -2.68 -15.38 -10.83
N ARG A 20 -3.73 -15.43 -10.00
CA ARG A 20 -3.68 -14.93 -8.62
C ARG A 20 -2.69 -15.72 -7.77
N ILE A 21 -2.67 -17.05 -7.88
CA ILE A 21 -1.69 -17.90 -7.19
C ILE A 21 -0.27 -17.49 -7.58
N ALA A 22 0.00 -17.32 -8.89
CA ALA A 22 1.32 -16.90 -9.36
C ALA A 22 1.73 -15.52 -8.80
N SER A 23 0.84 -14.53 -8.82
CA SER A 23 1.11 -13.20 -8.25
C SER A 23 1.38 -13.26 -6.74
N ARG A 24 0.63 -14.07 -5.99
CA ARG A 24 0.79 -14.21 -4.53
C ARG A 24 2.10 -14.93 -4.17
N VAL A 25 2.45 -15.98 -4.90
CA VAL A 25 3.76 -16.66 -4.77
C VAL A 25 4.91 -15.70 -5.08
N GLN A 26 4.80 -14.90 -6.14
CA GLN A 26 5.81 -13.90 -6.48
C GLN A 26 5.95 -12.86 -5.36
N HIS A 27 4.84 -12.36 -4.82
CA HIS A 27 4.87 -11.43 -3.70
C HIS A 27 5.56 -12.05 -2.46
N GLN A 28 5.23 -13.29 -2.10
CA GLN A 28 5.87 -14.00 -0.98
C GLN A 28 7.39 -14.15 -1.16
N ILE A 29 7.87 -14.28 -2.39
CA ILE A 29 9.31 -14.28 -2.68
C ILE A 29 9.88 -12.87 -2.52
N ASN A 30 9.20 -11.84 -3.04
CA ASN A 30 9.68 -10.46 -2.98
C ASN A 30 9.80 -9.92 -1.54
N VAL A 31 8.85 -10.24 -0.65
CA VAL A 31 8.89 -9.77 0.74
C VAL A 31 10.09 -10.30 1.52
N GLN A 32 10.69 -11.43 1.10
CA GLN A 32 11.92 -11.94 1.73
C GLN A 32 13.12 -11.01 1.53
N PHE A 33 13.05 -10.10 0.56
CA PHE A 33 14.05 -9.07 0.30
C PHE A 33 13.68 -7.70 0.88
N MET A 34 12.51 -7.57 1.52
CA MET A 34 12.02 -6.33 2.14
C MET A 34 11.94 -6.52 3.66
N GLN A 35 13.09 -6.68 4.30
CA GLN A 35 13.17 -6.99 5.74
C GLN A 35 13.10 -5.72 6.61
N ASN A 36 13.51 -4.58 6.05
CA ASN A 36 13.44 -3.29 6.72
C ASN A 36 12.49 -2.35 5.97
N GLU A 37 11.99 -1.33 6.66
CA GLU A 37 11.01 -0.41 6.08
C GLU A 37 11.53 0.31 4.83
N GLU A 38 12.81 0.67 4.81
CA GLU A 38 13.50 1.30 3.68
C GLU A 38 13.52 0.45 2.41
N ASP A 39 13.35 -0.87 2.54
CA ASP A 39 13.30 -1.78 1.41
C ASP A 39 11.91 -1.82 0.76
N HIS A 40 10.87 -1.31 1.45
CA HIS A 40 9.50 -1.28 0.93
C HIS A 40 9.38 -0.35 -0.27
N HIS A 41 8.48 -0.70 -1.19
CA HIS A 41 8.19 0.05 -2.42
C HIS A 41 7.88 1.53 -2.12
N LEU A 42 6.95 1.81 -1.21
CA LEU A 42 6.62 3.19 -0.79
C LEU A 42 7.86 3.95 -0.31
N ALA A 43 8.66 3.34 0.56
CA ALA A 43 9.83 3.99 1.12
C ALA A 43 10.88 4.33 0.06
N ARG A 44 11.11 3.41 -0.89
CA ARG A 44 12.05 3.61 -1.99
C ARG A 44 11.57 4.67 -2.97
N THR A 45 10.29 4.63 -3.37
CA THR A 45 9.71 5.59 -4.30
C THR A 45 9.74 7.00 -3.71
N ILE A 46 9.25 7.17 -2.48
CA ILE A 46 9.26 8.48 -1.82
C ILE A 46 10.70 8.91 -1.54
N GLY A 47 11.57 8.02 -1.08
CA GLY A 47 12.99 8.34 -0.86
C GLY A 47 13.69 8.89 -2.10
N LYS A 48 13.42 8.32 -3.28
CA LYS A 48 13.92 8.86 -4.56
C LYS A 48 13.30 10.20 -4.94
N GLY A 49 12.03 10.40 -4.63
CA GLY A 49 11.38 11.71 -4.74
C GLY A 49 12.03 12.78 -3.87
N LEU A 50 12.31 12.46 -2.62
CA LEU A 50 12.98 13.38 -1.70
C LEU A 50 14.40 13.71 -2.15
N GLU A 51 15.16 12.72 -2.65
CA GLU A 51 16.49 12.93 -3.26
C GLU A 51 16.42 13.88 -4.47
N PHE A 52 15.38 13.76 -5.30
CA PHE A 52 15.14 14.67 -6.40
C PHE A 52 14.89 16.10 -5.90
N ILE A 53 14.01 16.29 -4.91
CA ILE A 53 13.74 17.62 -4.33
C ILE A 53 15.02 18.19 -3.74
N ASP A 54 15.75 17.41 -2.95
CA ASP A 54 17.02 17.80 -2.34
C ASP A 54 18.01 18.36 -3.36
N THR A 55 18.12 17.68 -4.51
CA THR A 55 19.05 18.06 -5.58
C THR A 55 18.58 19.27 -6.38
N ASN A 56 17.26 19.41 -6.61
CA ASN A 56 16.72 20.31 -7.63
C ASN A 56 15.90 21.49 -7.08
N HIS A 57 15.64 21.58 -5.77
CA HIS A 57 14.76 22.60 -5.17
C HIS A 57 15.12 24.05 -5.53
N ALA A 58 16.40 24.34 -5.81
CA ALA A 58 16.88 25.67 -6.20
C ALA A 58 16.84 25.94 -7.72
N SER A 59 16.40 24.97 -8.53
CA SER A 59 16.20 25.13 -9.98
C SER A 59 14.75 25.47 -10.29
N ASP A 60 14.51 26.15 -11.40
CA ASP A 60 13.16 26.46 -11.88
C ASP A 60 12.64 25.35 -12.83
N ASN A 61 11.31 25.32 -13.00
CA ASN A 61 10.61 24.52 -14.03
C ASN A 61 10.83 23.00 -13.97
N TRP A 62 11.02 22.44 -12.78
CA TRP A 62 10.98 21.00 -12.59
C TRP A 62 9.54 20.50 -12.44
N PHE A 63 9.35 19.22 -12.81
CA PHE A 63 8.11 18.48 -12.58
C PHE A 63 8.47 17.14 -11.96
N LEU A 64 7.84 16.82 -10.82
CA LEU A 64 8.06 15.56 -10.10
C LEU A 64 6.71 14.86 -9.89
N GLN A 65 6.61 13.63 -10.36
CA GLN A 65 5.48 12.74 -10.09
C GLN A 65 5.92 11.61 -9.17
N LEU A 66 5.27 11.50 -8.01
CA LEU A 66 5.47 10.42 -7.05
C LEU A 66 4.28 9.47 -7.11
N GLU A 67 4.44 8.40 -7.88
CA GLU A 67 3.42 7.37 -8.05
C GLU A 67 3.70 6.19 -7.13
N CYS A 68 2.90 6.06 -6.07
CA CYS A 68 3.04 4.99 -5.08
C CYS A 68 1.98 3.91 -5.34
N PHE A 69 2.40 2.64 -5.23
CA PHE A 69 1.47 1.52 -5.35
C PHE A 69 0.61 1.35 -4.08
N ASP A 70 1.19 1.61 -2.91
CA ASP A 70 0.47 1.61 -1.64
C ASP A 70 -0.58 2.74 -1.62
N PRO A 71 -1.82 2.52 -1.11
CA PRO A 71 -2.24 1.41 -0.24
C PRO A 71 -2.94 0.24 -0.97
N HIS A 72 -2.69 0.02 -2.27
CA HIS A 72 -3.23 -1.14 -2.98
C HIS A 72 -2.77 -2.45 -2.30
N GLU A 73 -3.55 -3.52 -2.42
CA GLU A 73 -3.12 -4.79 -1.85
C GLU A 73 -1.89 -5.36 -2.60
N PRO A 74 -1.02 -6.13 -1.91
CA PRO A 74 -1.16 -6.65 -0.55
C PRO A 74 -0.93 -5.61 0.54
N PHE A 75 -1.69 -5.70 1.64
CA PHE A 75 -1.53 -4.85 2.81
C PHE A 75 -0.30 -5.24 3.63
N PHE A 76 0.87 -4.96 3.07
CA PHE A 76 2.18 -5.34 3.59
C PHE A 76 2.86 -4.13 4.26
N VAL A 77 3.05 -4.22 5.58
CA VAL A 77 3.66 -3.17 6.39
C VAL A 77 4.60 -3.74 7.44
N PRO A 78 5.58 -2.95 7.92
CA PRO A 78 6.34 -3.29 9.11
C PRO A 78 5.44 -3.51 10.33
N GLU A 79 5.81 -4.45 11.21
CA GLU A 79 5.00 -4.84 12.38
C GLU A 79 4.62 -3.68 13.30
N LYS A 80 5.45 -2.63 13.38
CA LYS A 80 5.18 -1.47 14.22
C LYS A 80 3.84 -0.80 13.86
N TYR A 81 3.46 -0.79 12.58
CA TYR A 81 2.19 -0.24 12.14
C TYR A 81 1.03 -1.16 12.50
N LEU A 82 1.19 -2.49 12.39
CA LEU A 82 0.17 -3.45 12.81
C LEU A 82 -0.15 -3.35 14.31
N LYS A 83 0.89 -3.18 15.14
CA LYS A 83 0.74 -3.00 16.60
C LYS A 83 -0.09 -1.78 16.97
N MET A 84 -0.04 -0.69 16.19
CA MET A 84 -0.88 0.50 16.41
C MET A 84 -2.38 0.19 16.32
N TYR A 85 -2.76 -0.88 15.62
CA TYR A 85 -4.15 -1.32 15.42
C TYR A 85 -4.51 -2.56 16.25
N GLY A 86 -3.65 -2.95 17.19
CA GLY A 86 -3.84 -4.13 18.05
C GLY A 86 -3.80 -5.44 17.27
N ILE A 87 -2.91 -5.54 16.28
CA ILE A 87 -2.56 -6.79 15.60
C ILE A 87 -1.17 -7.20 16.09
N ASP A 88 -1.12 -8.20 16.96
CA ASP A 88 0.14 -8.72 17.53
C ASP A 88 0.79 -9.81 16.67
N ASP A 89 -0.01 -10.52 15.87
CA ASP A 89 0.43 -11.60 15.00
C ASP A 89 0.22 -11.23 13.51
N PRO A 90 1.30 -10.93 12.77
CA PRO A 90 1.25 -10.66 11.33
C PRO A 90 0.73 -11.84 10.50
N ALA A 91 0.72 -13.06 11.03
CA ALA A 91 0.20 -14.23 10.33
C ALA A 91 -1.34 -14.30 10.30
N GLN A 92 -2.03 -13.41 11.04
CA GLN A 92 -3.50 -13.36 11.04
C GLN A 92 -4.09 -13.06 9.65
N PHE A 93 -3.35 -12.34 8.79
CA PHE A 93 -3.78 -12.03 7.43
C PHE A 93 -2.59 -11.93 6.50
N ASP A 94 -2.70 -12.53 5.31
CA ASP A 94 -1.61 -12.60 4.32
C ASP A 94 -1.49 -11.34 3.46
N GLY A 95 -2.19 -10.26 3.82
CA GLY A 95 -2.22 -9.00 3.10
C GLY A 95 -3.17 -8.99 1.89
N TRP A 96 -3.71 -10.13 1.44
CA TRP A 96 -4.51 -10.21 0.22
C TRP A 96 -6.02 -10.27 0.50
N PRO A 97 -6.76 -9.16 0.35
CA PRO A 97 -8.19 -9.17 0.53
C PRO A 97 -8.86 -10.10 -0.51
N PRO A 98 -9.99 -10.72 -0.13
CA PRO A 98 -10.80 -11.47 -1.06
C PRO A 98 -11.49 -10.54 -2.06
N TYR A 99 -11.65 -11.03 -3.30
CA TYR A 99 -12.31 -10.33 -4.40
C TYR A 99 -13.67 -10.97 -4.73
N TYR A 100 -14.54 -11.08 -3.72
CA TYR A 100 -15.86 -11.66 -3.86
C TYR A 100 -16.87 -11.04 -2.88
N PHE A 101 -18.14 -11.45 -2.97
CA PHE A 101 -19.19 -11.01 -2.05
C PHE A 101 -18.80 -11.28 -0.61
N VAL A 102 -18.99 -10.29 0.25
CA VAL A 102 -18.61 -10.35 1.65
C VAL A 102 -19.27 -11.57 2.31
N THR A 103 -18.49 -12.62 2.55
CA THR A 103 -18.92 -13.83 3.26
C THR A 103 -18.19 -14.01 4.59
N GLU A 104 -17.25 -13.11 4.86
CA GLU A 104 -16.41 -13.11 6.05
C GLU A 104 -17.23 -12.79 7.30
N THR A 105 -16.80 -13.33 8.43
CA THR A 105 -17.32 -12.95 9.74
C THR A 105 -16.95 -11.49 10.05
N ALA A 106 -17.63 -10.87 11.02
CA ALA A 106 -17.32 -9.50 11.44
C ALA A 106 -15.87 -9.37 11.92
N GLU A 107 -15.37 -10.40 12.59
CA GLU A 107 -14.00 -10.49 13.11
C GLU A 107 -12.98 -10.48 11.97
N ARG A 108 -13.19 -11.31 10.94
CA ARG A 108 -12.28 -11.37 9.79
C ARG A 108 -12.26 -10.05 9.01
N LYS A 109 -13.42 -9.39 8.85
CA LYS A 109 -13.49 -8.04 8.24
C LYS A 109 -12.71 -7.02 9.06
N SER A 110 -12.84 -7.07 10.38
CA SER A 110 -12.11 -6.17 11.28
C SER A 110 -10.60 -6.33 11.12
N VAL A 111 -10.10 -7.56 11.03
CA VAL A 111 -8.67 -7.82 10.77
C VAL A 111 -8.23 -7.21 9.43
N ILE A 112 -8.94 -7.47 8.33
CA ILE A 112 -8.60 -6.91 7.01
C ILE A 112 -8.58 -5.37 7.04
N GLN A 113 -9.57 -4.76 7.68
CA GLN A 113 -9.65 -3.30 7.84
C GLN A 113 -8.45 -2.75 8.64
N LYS A 114 -8.06 -3.43 9.72
CA LYS A 114 -6.90 -3.02 10.52
C LYS A 114 -5.59 -3.06 9.73
N TYR A 115 -5.39 -4.08 8.88
CA TYR A 115 -4.22 -4.14 7.99
C TYR A 115 -4.22 -3.01 6.95
N TYR A 116 -5.38 -2.73 6.34
CA TYR A 116 -5.52 -1.59 5.44
C TYR A 116 -5.20 -0.26 6.14
N MET A 117 -5.73 -0.05 7.35
CA MET A 117 -5.48 1.16 8.13
C MET A 117 -4.00 1.28 8.52
N ALA A 118 -3.34 0.16 8.87
CA ALA A 118 -1.91 0.14 9.14
C ALA A 118 -1.08 0.57 7.92
N LEU A 119 -1.43 0.10 6.72
CA LEU A 119 -0.78 0.55 5.48
C LEU A 119 -1.04 2.03 5.21
N LEU A 120 -2.27 2.50 5.45
CA LEU A 120 -2.60 3.91 5.31
C LEU A 120 -1.81 4.79 6.27
N THR A 121 -1.53 4.35 7.50
CA THR A 121 -0.64 5.08 8.44
C THR A 121 0.79 5.16 7.92
N MET A 122 1.29 4.08 7.30
CA MET A 122 2.61 4.12 6.68
C MET A 122 2.62 5.13 5.51
N VAL A 123 1.60 5.12 4.64
CA VAL A 123 1.44 6.11 3.57
C VAL A 123 1.43 7.53 4.13
N ASP A 124 0.63 7.79 5.16
CA ASP A 124 0.56 9.10 5.84
C ASP A 124 1.91 9.54 6.39
N THR A 125 2.68 8.61 7.01
CA THR A 125 4.04 8.89 7.49
C THR A 125 4.96 9.36 6.36
N TYR A 126 4.88 8.74 5.18
CA TYR A 126 5.72 9.09 4.04
C TYR A 126 5.26 10.35 3.30
N VAL A 127 3.96 10.62 3.25
CA VAL A 127 3.42 11.92 2.81
C VAL A 127 3.95 13.02 3.73
N GLY A 128 3.95 12.79 5.04
CA GLY A 128 4.55 13.70 6.03
C GLY A 128 6.00 14.08 5.68
N LYS A 129 6.84 13.11 5.29
CA LYS A 129 8.22 13.40 4.86
C LYS A 129 8.31 14.32 3.63
N VAL A 130 7.36 14.21 2.69
CA VAL A 130 7.30 15.12 1.53
C VAL A 130 6.93 16.53 1.99
N LEU A 131 5.95 16.64 2.88
CA LEU A 131 5.55 17.93 3.46
C LEU A 131 6.69 18.57 4.26
N ASP A 132 7.44 17.79 5.03
CA ASP A 132 8.63 18.26 5.76
C ASP A 132 9.67 18.85 4.79
N TYR A 133 9.85 18.26 3.60
CA TYR A 133 10.76 18.80 2.58
C TYR A 133 10.23 20.09 1.94
N MET A 134 8.92 20.19 1.74
CA MET A 134 8.28 21.42 1.28
C MET A 134 8.49 22.57 2.27
N ASP A 135 8.33 22.29 3.57
CA ASP A 135 8.58 23.25 4.65
C ASP A 135 10.07 23.62 4.75
N ARG A 136 10.96 22.61 4.72
CA ARG A 136 12.40 22.79 4.87
C ARG A 136 13.01 23.71 3.83
N TYR A 137 12.54 23.60 2.58
CA TYR A 137 13.06 24.36 1.45
C TYR A 137 12.19 25.57 1.07
N ASP A 138 11.18 25.93 1.89
CA ASP A 138 10.23 27.03 1.66
C ASP A 138 9.55 26.96 0.27
N LEU A 139 9.26 25.73 -0.18
CA LEU A 139 8.77 25.46 -1.53
C LEU A 139 7.34 25.94 -1.75
N TRP A 140 6.55 26.11 -0.69
CA TRP A 140 5.16 26.57 -0.77
C TRP A 140 4.99 27.93 -1.47
N ARG A 141 6.05 28.73 -1.59
CA ARG A 141 6.01 30.01 -2.29
C ARG A 141 5.83 29.89 -3.79
N ASP A 142 6.36 28.84 -4.39
CA ASP A 142 6.46 28.71 -5.85
C ASP A 142 6.31 27.27 -6.37
N THR A 143 5.92 26.33 -5.50
CA THR A 143 5.67 24.93 -5.85
C THR A 143 4.24 24.54 -5.53
N MET A 144 3.54 23.99 -6.51
CA MET A 144 2.22 23.39 -6.32
C MET A 144 2.35 21.91 -5.97
N LEU A 145 1.76 21.49 -4.86
CA LEU A 145 1.60 20.07 -4.51
C LEU A 145 0.18 19.61 -4.81
N ILE A 146 0.05 18.58 -5.65
CA ILE A 146 -1.24 17.93 -5.95
C ILE A 146 -1.19 16.52 -5.37
N VAL A 147 -2.18 16.19 -4.54
CA VAL A 147 -2.36 14.84 -4.00
C VAL A 147 -3.64 14.27 -4.56
N ASN A 148 -3.56 13.12 -5.21
CA ASN A 148 -4.71 12.43 -5.79
C ASN A 148 -4.56 10.91 -5.68
N THR A 149 -5.65 10.19 -5.93
CA THR A 149 -5.71 8.73 -6.05
C THR A 149 -6.27 8.36 -7.42
N ASP A 150 -5.86 7.23 -7.96
CA ASP A 150 -6.45 6.63 -9.16
C ASP A 150 -7.84 6.06 -8.89
N HIS A 151 -8.02 5.40 -7.74
CA HIS A 151 -9.27 4.85 -7.25
C HIS A 151 -9.23 4.53 -5.73
N GLY A 152 -10.38 4.57 -5.07
CA GLY A 152 -10.57 4.09 -3.70
C GLY A 152 -10.75 2.57 -3.57
N PHE A 153 -10.54 2.08 -2.35
CA PHE A 153 -10.73 0.69 -1.94
C PHE A 153 -11.95 0.56 -1.03
N SER A 154 -12.92 -0.30 -1.38
CA SER A 154 -14.12 -0.48 -0.55
C SER A 154 -13.92 -1.51 0.56
N ALA A 155 -13.70 -1.00 1.77
CA ALA A 155 -13.52 -1.82 2.98
C ALA A 155 -14.71 -1.77 3.97
N ARG A 156 -15.63 -0.81 3.84
CA ARG A 156 -16.53 -0.41 4.96
C ARG A 156 -18.04 -0.53 4.71
N ARG A 157 -18.53 -0.36 3.49
CA ARG A 157 -19.99 -0.38 3.17
C ARG A 157 -20.38 -1.24 1.97
N ALA A 158 -19.43 -1.85 1.27
CA ALA A 158 -19.76 -2.62 0.08
C ALA A 158 -20.26 -4.04 0.39
N ARG A 159 -21.09 -4.55 -0.52
CA ARG A 159 -21.48 -5.96 -0.58
C ARG A 159 -20.33 -6.87 -1.01
N MET A 160 -19.22 -6.31 -1.52
CA MET A 160 -17.98 -6.99 -1.92
C MET A 160 -16.76 -6.32 -1.26
N VAL A 161 -15.78 -7.10 -0.81
CA VAL A 161 -14.45 -6.57 -0.42
C VAL A 161 -13.62 -6.38 -1.70
N GLY A 162 -12.85 -5.29 -1.82
CA GLY A 162 -11.93 -5.07 -2.95
C GLY A 162 -12.54 -4.47 -4.21
N GLU A 163 -13.76 -3.93 -4.14
CA GLU A 163 -14.34 -3.21 -5.27
C GLU A 163 -13.64 -1.85 -5.46
N LYS A 164 -13.14 -1.62 -6.68
CA LYS A 164 -12.52 -0.34 -7.10
C LYS A 164 -13.62 0.69 -7.28
N TYR A 165 -13.59 1.77 -6.51
CA TYR A 165 -14.45 2.93 -6.74
C TYR A 165 -13.57 4.08 -7.21
N TYR A 166 -13.88 4.74 -8.32
CA TYR A 166 -13.20 5.98 -8.67
C TYR A 166 -13.50 7.03 -7.59
N ALA A 167 -12.51 7.36 -6.77
CA ALA A 167 -12.58 8.51 -5.89
C ALA A 167 -11.94 9.66 -6.67
N ALA A 168 -12.77 10.56 -7.20
CA ALA A 168 -12.28 11.88 -7.58
C ALA A 168 -12.03 12.66 -6.29
N VAL A 169 -10.80 13.10 -6.07
CA VAL A 169 -10.50 14.22 -5.16
C VAL A 169 -10.68 15.50 -5.95
#